data_AF-A0A0A2V8Z4-F1
#
_entry.id   AF-A0A0A2V8Z4-F1
#
_cell.length_a   1.000
_cell.length_b   1.000
_cell.length_c   1.000
_cell.angle_alpha   90.00
_cell.angle_beta   90.00
_cell.angle_gamma   90.00
#
_symmetry.space_group_name_H-M   'P 1'
#
loop_
_entity.id
_entity.type
_entity.pdbx_description
1 polymer ?
#
loop_
_entity_poly.entity_id
_entity_poly.type
_entity_poly.pdbx_seq_one_letter_code
_entity_poly.pdbx_strand_id
1 'polypeptide(L)'
;MDDKRLNDLLRWSIENSENGKADTPSATAAAAPASNLTPEIITAADVTLENKLIAFDNLEQLIESLDNANNMANLGLWTPLLAQLAHDEPQIRTMAAWCVGTAVQNNEKTQERLLAAGLATGEGESATARRKAVYALSSAIRNYQPALDAAVEELAAAGHAAEKVDATDMEAVDTIITPLREKAKGTAA
;
A
#
# COMPACT_ATOMS: atom_id res chain seq x y z
N MET A 1 34.31 2.65 -2.28
CA MET A 1 33.51 3.87 -2.44
C MET A 1 32.43 3.75 -1.39
N ASP A 2 32.56 4.51 -0.30
CA ASP A 2 31.60 4.47 0.80
C ASP A 2 30.26 5.03 0.35
N ASP A 3 29.25 4.17 0.29
CA ASP A 3 27.90 4.54 -0.11
C ASP A 3 27.27 5.43 0.97
N LYS A 4 27.51 6.74 0.82
CA LYS A 4 26.92 7.78 1.66
C LYS A 4 25.39 7.68 1.69
N ARG A 5 24.78 7.30 0.57
CA ARG A 5 23.32 7.07 0.45
C ARG A 5 22.82 5.89 1.28
N LEU A 6 23.57 4.78 1.31
CA LEU A 6 23.24 3.63 2.16
C LEU A 6 23.37 4.01 3.64
N ASN A 7 24.40 4.77 3.99
CA ASN A 7 24.56 5.25 5.35
C ASN A 7 23.44 6.21 5.77
N ASP A 8 22.92 7.03 4.85
CA ASP A 8 21.80 7.92 5.14
C ASP A 8 20.47 7.15 5.26
N LEU A 9 20.24 6.12 4.45
CA LEU A 9 19.08 5.21 4.57
C LEU A 9 19.14 4.32 5.82
N LEU A 10 20.31 3.79 6.18
CA LEU A 10 20.51 3.00 7.39
C LEU A 10 20.38 3.88 8.64
N ARG A 11 20.95 5.09 8.62
CA ARG A 11 20.79 6.07 9.70
C ARG A 11 19.31 6.42 9.87
N TRP A 12 18.60 6.66 8.77
CA TRP A 12 17.16 6.87 8.80
C TRP A 12 16.39 5.66 9.36
N SER A 13 16.71 4.43 8.95
CA SER A 13 16.03 3.23 9.46
C SER A 13 16.29 2.99 10.95
N ILE A 14 17.49 3.32 11.45
CA ILE A 14 17.85 3.19 12.87
C ILE A 14 17.16 4.29 13.69
N GLU A 15 17.09 5.50 13.16
CA GLU A 15 16.45 6.65 13.83
C GLU A 15 14.91 6.55 13.89
N ASN A 16 14.28 5.74 13.03
CA ASN A 16 12.82 5.59 12.95
C ASN A 16 12.29 4.22 13.43
N SER A 17 13.15 3.31 13.88
CA SER A 17 12.75 2.01 14.41
C SER A 17 12.66 2.06 15.95
N GLU A 18 11.53 2.53 16.49
CA GLU A 18 11.16 2.30 17.89
C GLU A 18 9.96 1.32 17.97
N ASN A 19 10.18 0.04 18.27
CA ASN A 19 10.13 -0.44 19.66
C ASN A 19 10.28 -1.96 19.81
N GLY A 20 11.15 -2.36 20.75
CA GLY A 20 11.28 -3.72 21.27
C GLY A 20 11.83 -3.76 22.71
N LYS A 21 11.21 -3.00 23.63
CA LYS A 21 11.23 -3.03 25.12
C LYS A 21 12.53 -3.37 25.91
N ALA A 22 12.97 -2.43 26.75
CA ALA A 22 13.19 -2.62 28.22
C ALA A 22 13.46 -1.28 28.98
N ASP A 23 12.51 -0.92 29.85
CA ASP A 23 12.49 -0.14 31.13
C ASP A 23 13.36 1.10 31.47
N THR A 24 12.64 2.10 32.01
CA THR A 24 12.95 3.17 33.02
C THR A 24 13.54 4.54 32.61
N PRO A 25 13.23 5.66 33.35
CA PRO A 25 12.54 6.82 32.77
C PRO A 25 13.32 8.16 32.87
N SER A 26 12.91 9.13 32.05
CA SER A 26 12.67 10.56 32.39
C SER A 26 13.19 11.55 31.33
N ALA A 27 12.29 12.50 31.03
CA ALA A 27 12.53 13.86 30.55
C ALA A 27 13.20 14.04 29.17
N THR A 28 12.38 14.24 28.15
CA THR A 28 12.02 15.57 27.63
C THR A 28 11.06 15.39 26.46
N ALA A 29 9.99 16.21 26.43
CA ALA A 29 9.15 16.34 25.26
C ALA A 29 9.99 16.96 24.12
N ALA A 30 10.60 16.11 23.29
CA ALA A 30 11.18 16.49 22.02
C ALA A 30 10.12 16.25 20.95
N ALA A 31 9.82 17.28 20.17
CA ALA A 31 8.86 17.28 19.09
C ALA A 31 9.05 16.06 18.17
N ALA A 32 7.93 15.45 17.75
CA ALA A 32 7.93 14.41 16.72
C ALA A 32 8.79 14.86 15.53
N PRO A 33 9.83 14.11 15.13
CA PRO A 33 10.64 14.48 13.99
C PRO A 33 9.78 14.39 12.73
N ALA A 34 9.85 15.42 11.90
CA ALA A 34 9.10 15.52 10.66
C ALA A 34 9.43 14.34 9.73
N SER A 35 8.34 13.72 9.28
CA SER A 35 8.23 12.64 8.30
C SER A 35 8.77 13.05 6.93
N ASN A 36 10.03 12.75 6.62
CA ASN A 36 10.54 12.98 5.27
C ASN A 36 10.20 11.78 4.38
N LEU A 37 8.94 11.71 3.98
CA LEU A 37 8.48 10.88 2.87
C LEU A 37 9.12 11.42 1.58
N THR A 38 10.09 10.72 0.99
CA THR A 38 10.71 11.13 -0.28
C THR A 38 10.62 10.03 -1.34
N PRO A 39 10.65 10.38 -2.65
CA PRO A 39 10.62 9.38 -3.72
C PRO A 39 11.77 8.36 -3.64
N GLU A 40 12.92 8.77 -3.06
CA GLU A 40 14.09 7.89 -2.95
C GLU A 40 13.83 6.65 -2.06
N ILE A 41 12.90 6.74 -1.11
CA ILE A 41 12.48 5.60 -0.27
C ILE A 41 11.91 4.47 -1.15
N ILE A 42 11.30 4.81 -2.29
CA ILE A 42 10.58 3.87 -3.16
C ILE A 42 11.47 3.38 -4.32
N THR A 43 12.36 4.22 -4.85
CA THR A 43 13.06 3.96 -6.12
C THR A 43 14.56 3.71 -6.03
N ALA A 44 15.16 3.64 -4.84
CA ALA A 44 16.61 3.49 -4.71
C ALA A 44 17.13 2.18 -5.34
N ALA A 45 17.76 2.26 -6.52
CA ALA A 45 18.20 1.09 -7.28
C ALA A 45 19.32 0.30 -6.58
N ASP A 46 20.27 1.00 -5.96
CA ASP A 46 21.52 0.45 -5.40
C ASP A 46 21.40 0.00 -3.92
N VAL A 47 20.22 -0.45 -3.52
CA VAL A 47 19.92 -0.85 -2.14
C VAL A 47 19.54 -2.33 -2.11
N THR A 48 19.99 -3.05 -1.08
CA THR A 48 19.65 -4.46 -0.88
C THR A 48 18.12 -4.64 -0.79
N LEU A 49 17.62 -5.81 -1.20
CA LEU A 49 16.19 -6.10 -1.11
C LEU A 49 15.67 -5.94 0.32
N GLU A 50 16.40 -6.44 1.32
CA GLU A 50 16.04 -6.31 2.73
C GLU A 50 15.83 -4.86 3.15
N ASN A 51 16.77 -3.97 2.83
CA ASN A 51 16.66 -2.55 3.15
C ASN A 51 15.50 -1.87 2.41
N LYS A 52 15.21 -2.28 1.17
CA LYS A 52 14.02 -1.80 0.44
C LYS A 52 12.74 -2.22 1.16
N LEU A 53 12.65 -3.46 1.61
CA LEU A 53 11.45 -3.96 2.30
C LEU A 53 11.23 -3.24 3.64
N ILE A 54 12.30 -2.95 4.39
CA ILE A 54 12.24 -2.12 5.60
C ILE A 54 11.75 -0.70 5.26
N ALA A 55 12.25 -0.11 4.18
CA ALA A 55 11.83 1.22 3.74
C ALA A 55 10.35 1.28 3.37
N PHE A 56 9.84 0.23 2.71
CA PHE A 56 8.41 0.08 2.43
C PHE A 56 7.57 -0.12 3.68
N ASP A 57 8.04 -0.90 4.66
CA ASP A 57 7.32 -1.12 5.91
C ASP A 57 7.18 0.20 6.70
N ASN A 58 8.27 0.97 6.79
CA ASN A 58 8.25 2.30 7.39
C ASN A 58 7.34 3.27 6.62
N LEU A 59 7.35 3.22 5.29
CA LEU A 59 6.44 4.02 4.46
C LEU A 59 4.98 3.67 4.79
N GLU A 60 4.65 2.38 4.89
CA GLU A 60 3.31 1.90 5.19
C GLU A 60 2.82 2.42 6.55
N GLN A 61 3.64 2.32 7.59
CA GLN A 61 3.33 2.88 8.91
C GLN A 61 3.12 4.39 8.88
N LEU A 62 3.94 5.14 8.13
CA LEU A 62 3.81 6.59 8.01
C LEU A 62 2.50 7.01 7.35
N ILE A 63 2.05 6.27 6.34
CA ILE A 63 0.84 6.59 5.56
C ILE A 63 -0.45 5.99 6.15
N GLU A 64 -0.38 5.29 7.29
CA GLU A 64 -1.55 5.03 8.14
C GLU A 64 -2.20 6.34 8.62
N SER A 65 -1.40 7.42 8.73
CA SER A 65 -1.90 8.77 8.96
C SER A 65 -2.49 9.36 7.69
N LEU A 66 -3.76 9.79 7.76
CA LEU A 66 -4.46 10.43 6.64
C LEU A 66 -3.74 11.69 6.13
N ASP A 67 -3.13 12.48 7.02
CA ASP A 67 -2.40 13.68 6.62
C ASP A 67 -1.17 13.34 5.78
N ASN A 68 -0.44 12.29 6.17
CA ASN A 68 0.73 11.80 5.44
C ASN A 68 0.32 11.17 4.10
N ALA A 69 -0.70 10.32 4.10
CA ALA A 69 -1.26 9.73 2.89
C ALA A 69 -1.69 10.81 1.88
N ASN A 70 -2.37 11.86 2.35
CA ASN A 70 -2.78 12.98 1.49
C ASN A 70 -1.58 13.77 0.95
N ASN A 71 -0.52 13.93 1.76
CA ASN A 71 0.67 14.66 1.35
C ASN A 71 1.54 13.92 0.31
N MET A 72 1.33 12.61 0.11
CA MET A 72 2.04 11.83 -0.91
C MET A 72 1.92 12.44 -2.31
N ALA A 73 0.79 13.09 -2.63
CA ALA A 73 0.59 13.77 -3.91
C ALA A 73 1.53 14.97 -4.07
N ASN A 74 1.65 15.80 -3.03
CA ASN A 74 2.53 16.97 -3.04
C ASN A 74 4.01 16.56 -3.13
N LEU A 75 4.34 15.40 -2.57
CA LEU A 75 5.69 14.84 -2.54
C LEU A 75 6.02 13.99 -3.78
N GLY A 76 5.07 13.82 -4.71
CA GLY A 76 5.27 13.06 -5.94
C GLY A 76 5.48 11.56 -5.74
N LEU A 77 4.93 10.98 -4.66
CA LEU A 77 5.19 9.58 -4.26
C LEU A 77 4.27 8.57 -4.94
N TRP A 78 3.11 9.00 -5.44
CA TRP A 78 2.15 8.10 -6.09
C TRP A 78 2.72 7.43 -7.33
N THR A 79 3.32 8.19 -8.23
CA THR A 79 3.90 7.65 -9.47
C THR A 79 4.97 6.58 -9.21
N PRO A 80 6.01 6.84 -8.38
CA PRO A 80 6.99 5.81 -8.08
C PRO A 80 6.37 4.63 -7.31
N LEU A 81 5.41 4.85 -6.39
CA LEU A 81 4.76 3.76 -5.65
C LEU A 81 3.99 2.82 -6.59
N LEU A 82 3.17 3.39 -7.49
CA LEU A 82 2.37 2.61 -8.44
C LEU A 82 3.25 1.86 -9.44
N ALA A 83 4.40 2.41 -9.83
CA ALA A 83 5.35 1.71 -10.69
C ALA A 83 5.89 0.42 -10.05
N GLN A 84 5.99 0.37 -8.71
CA GLN A 84 6.49 -0.81 -8.00
C GLN A 84 5.50 -1.99 -7.99
N LEU A 85 4.24 -1.77 -8.38
CA LEU A 85 3.27 -2.86 -8.62
C LEU A 85 3.68 -3.79 -9.77
N ALA A 86 4.58 -3.34 -10.65
CA ALA A 86 5.12 -4.12 -11.78
C ALA A 86 6.59 -4.52 -11.60
N HIS A 87 7.15 -4.40 -10.39
CA HIS A 87 8.56 -4.73 -10.13
C HIS A 87 8.83 -6.24 -10.27
N ASP A 88 10.01 -6.64 -10.75
CA ASP A 88 10.35 -8.07 -10.97
C ASP A 88 10.31 -8.90 -9.67
N GLU A 89 10.75 -8.31 -8.56
CA GLU A 89 10.73 -8.93 -7.23
C GLU A 89 9.32 -8.99 -6.62
N PRO A 90 8.75 -10.19 -6.38
CA PRO A 90 7.41 -10.35 -5.80
C PRO A 90 7.22 -9.71 -4.43
N GLN A 91 8.27 -9.66 -3.59
CA GLN A 91 8.18 -9.02 -2.28
C GLN A 91 7.96 -7.51 -2.41
N ILE A 92 8.57 -6.86 -3.40
CA ILE A 92 8.37 -5.43 -3.66
C ILE A 92 6.95 -5.16 -4.15
N ARG A 93 6.42 -5.97 -5.08
CA ARG A 93 5.02 -5.84 -5.53
C ARG A 93 4.03 -5.98 -4.37
N THR A 94 4.30 -6.92 -3.46
CA THR A 94 3.50 -7.14 -2.24
C THR A 94 3.47 -5.89 -1.36
N MET A 95 4.63 -5.29 -1.09
CA MET A 95 4.74 -4.10 -0.26
C MET A 95 4.10 -2.88 -0.92
N ALA A 96 4.29 -2.70 -2.23
CA ALA A 96 3.65 -1.63 -2.98
C ALA A 96 2.11 -1.71 -2.90
N ALA A 97 1.54 -2.90 -3.12
CA ALA A 97 0.10 -3.12 -2.97
C ALA A 97 -0.38 -2.84 -1.54
N TRP A 98 0.41 -3.20 -0.52
CA TRP A 98 0.07 -2.90 0.87
C TRP A 98 0.05 -1.40 1.14
N CYS A 99 1.12 -0.67 0.81
CA CYS A 99 1.20 0.78 0.96
C CYS A 99 0.05 1.51 0.24
N VAL A 100 -0.26 1.09 -1.00
CA VAL A 100 -1.40 1.62 -1.76
C VAL A 100 -2.71 1.41 -1.00
N GLY A 101 -2.95 0.20 -0.49
CA GLY A 101 -4.15 -0.12 0.26
C GLY A 101 -4.30 0.65 1.57
N THR A 102 -3.18 0.92 2.25
CA THR A 102 -3.14 1.72 3.48
C THR A 102 -3.43 3.19 3.18
N ALA A 103 -2.78 3.76 2.16
CA ALA A 103 -2.97 5.17 1.79
C ALA A 103 -4.42 5.51 1.40
N VAL A 104 -5.14 4.57 0.78
CA VAL A 104 -6.54 4.78 0.31
C VAL A 104 -7.60 4.33 1.30
N GLN A 105 -7.23 3.67 2.40
CA GLN A 105 -8.21 3.14 3.35
C GLN A 105 -9.00 4.30 4.01
N ASN A 106 -10.32 4.31 3.81
CA ASN A 106 -11.23 5.32 4.36
C ASN A 106 -10.77 6.76 4.06
N ASN A 107 -10.19 6.99 2.87
CA ASN A 107 -9.62 8.28 2.50
C ASN A 107 -10.00 8.68 1.07
N GLU A 108 -11.12 9.38 0.92
CA GLU A 108 -11.67 9.80 -0.38
C GLU A 108 -10.65 10.52 -1.29
N LYS A 109 -9.79 11.36 -0.69
CA LYS A 109 -8.77 12.14 -1.41
C LYS A 109 -7.69 11.29 -2.07
N THR A 110 -7.39 10.13 -1.51
CA THR A 110 -6.40 9.21 -2.10
C THR A 110 -7.10 8.10 -2.89
N GLN A 111 -8.34 7.75 -2.55
CA GLN A 111 -9.18 6.84 -3.35
C GLN A 111 -9.42 7.38 -4.77
N GLU A 112 -9.68 8.69 -4.93
CA GLU A 112 -9.80 9.32 -6.27
C GLU A 112 -8.56 9.10 -7.16
N ARG A 113 -7.39 8.89 -6.55
CA ARG A 113 -6.12 8.69 -7.27
C ARG A 113 -5.88 7.25 -7.69
N LEU A 114 -6.63 6.29 -7.12
CA LEU A 114 -6.47 4.86 -7.36
C LEU A 114 -7.57 4.27 -8.27
N LEU A 115 -8.16 5.07 -9.16
CA LEU A 115 -9.31 4.61 -9.93
C LEU A 115 -9.00 3.49 -10.95
N ALA A 116 -7.72 3.17 -11.23
CA ALA A 116 -7.37 2.22 -12.29
C ALA A 116 -5.94 1.64 -12.17
N ALA A 117 -5.45 1.34 -10.96
CA ALA A 117 -4.17 0.66 -10.84
C ALA A 117 -4.34 -0.85 -11.04
N GLY A 118 -3.57 -1.44 -11.96
CA GLY A 118 -3.44 -2.89 -12.11
C GLY A 118 -2.82 -3.49 -10.86
N LEU A 119 -3.65 -3.92 -9.92
CA LEU A 119 -3.20 -4.56 -8.69
C LEU A 119 -2.65 -5.96 -8.98
N ALA A 120 -1.69 -6.42 -8.18
CA ALA A 120 -1.02 -7.72 -8.32
C ALA A 120 -1.95 -8.92 -7.98
N THR A 121 -2.94 -9.17 -8.84
CA THR A 121 -3.97 -10.23 -8.68
C THR A 121 -3.71 -11.47 -9.52
N GLY A 122 -2.61 -11.50 -10.30
CA GLY A 122 -2.27 -12.58 -11.22
C GLY A 122 -1.98 -13.93 -10.55
N GLU A 123 -2.18 -15.02 -11.29
CA GLU A 123 -1.98 -16.39 -10.78
C GLU A 123 -0.52 -16.73 -10.46
N GLY A 124 0.43 -16.03 -11.11
CA GLY A 124 1.87 -16.16 -10.82
C GLY A 124 2.33 -15.49 -9.51
N GLU A 125 1.43 -14.77 -8.82
CA GLU A 125 1.74 -14.09 -7.57
C GLU A 125 1.71 -15.01 -6.35
N SER A 126 2.38 -14.60 -5.28
CA SER A 126 2.23 -15.28 -3.99
C SER A 126 0.82 -15.06 -3.41
N ALA A 127 0.36 -15.97 -2.56
CA ALA A 127 -0.90 -15.79 -1.84
C ALA A 127 -0.90 -14.50 -0.99
N THR A 128 0.25 -14.10 -0.46
CA THR A 128 0.41 -12.85 0.29
C THR A 128 0.23 -11.62 -0.60
N ALA A 129 0.88 -11.60 -1.78
CA ALA A 129 0.73 -10.53 -2.76
C ALA A 129 -0.74 -10.35 -3.18
N ARG A 130 -1.42 -11.45 -3.54
CA ARG A 130 -2.85 -11.42 -3.90
C ARG A 130 -3.72 -10.90 -2.76
N ARG A 131 -3.46 -11.31 -1.52
CA ARG A 131 -4.23 -10.79 -0.36
C ARG A 131 -4.02 -9.28 -0.16
N LYS A 132 -2.80 -8.78 -0.36
CA LYS A 132 -2.52 -7.34 -0.26
C LYS A 132 -3.14 -6.56 -1.42
N ALA A 133 -3.16 -7.11 -2.63
CA ALA A 133 -3.91 -6.56 -3.75
C ALA A 133 -5.41 -6.49 -3.45
N VAL A 134 -6.03 -7.57 -2.97
CA VAL A 134 -7.46 -7.56 -2.61
C VAL A 134 -7.77 -6.62 -1.44
N TYR A 135 -6.84 -6.49 -0.48
CA TYR A 135 -6.92 -5.47 0.56
C TYR A 135 -6.94 -4.06 -0.03
N ALA A 136 -6.02 -3.74 -0.94
CA ALA A 136 -5.98 -2.44 -1.61
C ALA A 136 -7.25 -2.14 -2.39
N LEU A 137 -7.76 -3.10 -3.16
CA LEU A 137 -9.04 -2.97 -3.86
C LEU A 137 -10.19 -2.70 -2.87
N SER A 138 -10.29 -3.49 -1.81
CA SER A 138 -11.31 -3.31 -0.77
C SER A 138 -11.22 -1.94 -0.10
N SER A 139 -10.02 -1.42 0.15
CA SER A 139 -9.82 -0.08 0.69
C SER A 139 -10.25 0.99 -0.31
N ALA A 140 -10.01 0.78 -1.60
CA ALA A 140 -10.32 1.75 -2.66
C ALA A 140 -11.82 1.93 -2.90
N ILE A 141 -12.59 0.84 -2.87
CA ILE A 141 -14.00 0.86 -3.30
C ILE A 141 -15.00 1.10 -2.17
N ARG A 142 -14.60 0.88 -0.90
CA ARG A 142 -15.51 1.10 0.24
C ARG A 142 -15.73 2.58 0.48
N ASN A 143 -17.00 2.95 0.65
CA ASN A 143 -17.46 4.33 0.83
C ASN A 143 -17.07 5.29 -0.30
N TYR A 144 -16.67 4.77 -1.47
CA TYR A 144 -16.29 5.59 -2.62
C TYR A 144 -16.83 5.01 -3.93
N GLN A 145 -18.02 5.49 -4.32
CA GLN A 145 -18.77 4.99 -5.48
C GLN A 145 -17.99 5.03 -6.80
N PRO A 146 -17.22 6.10 -7.12
CA PRO A 146 -16.50 6.14 -8.39
C PRO A 146 -15.51 4.98 -8.58
N ALA A 147 -14.77 4.60 -7.52
CA ALA A 147 -13.85 3.45 -7.61
C ALA A 147 -14.59 2.12 -7.65
N LEU A 148 -15.72 2.01 -6.92
CA LEU A 148 -16.56 0.82 -6.99
C LEU A 148 -17.11 0.61 -8.40
N ASP A 149 -17.65 1.65 -9.03
CA ASP A 149 -18.20 1.59 -10.38
C ASP A 149 -17.14 1.13 -11.39
N ALA A 150 -15.92 1.70 -11.32
CA ALA A 150 -14.80 1.27 -12.15
C ALA A 150 -14.41 -0.20 -11.90
N ALA A 151 -14.36 -0.64 -10.64
CA ALA A 151 -14.05 -2.03 -10.30
C ALA A 151 -15.13 -3.01 -10.80
N VAL A 152 -16.40 -2.63 -10.72
CA VAL A 152 -17.55 -3.40 -11.22
C VAL A 152 -17.50 -3.52 -12.74
N GLU A 153 -17.15 -2.44 -13.45
CA GLU A 153 -16.95 -2.45 -14.91
C GLU A 153 -15.82 -3.41 -15.33
N GLU A 154 -14.69 -3.38 -14.64
CA GLU A 154 -13.55 -4.30 -14.89
C GLU A 154 -13.93 -5.76 -14.61
N LEU A 155 -14.66 -6.03 -13.51
CA LEU A 155 -15.15 -7.37 -13.19
C LEU A 155 -16.14 -7.87 -14.26
N ALA A 156 -17.04 -7.01 -14.74
CA ALA A 156 -17.95 -7.31 -15.83
C ALA A 156 -17.19 -7.64 -17.13
N ALA A 157 -16.17 -6.86 -17.47
CA ALA A 157 -15.31 -7.10 -18.62
C ALA A 157 -14.54 -8.43 -18.52
N ALA A 158 -14.18 -8.85 -17.31
CA ALA A 158 -13.59 -10.15 -17.01
C ALA A 158 -14.61 -11.32 -16.96
N GLY A 159 -15.90 -11.06 -17.23
CA GLY A 159 -16.95 -12.09 -17.30
C GLY A 159 -17.62 -12.41 -15.97
N HIS A 160 -17.42 -11.59 -14.93
CA HIS A 160 -18.15 -11.72 -13.67
C HIS A 160 -19.49 -10.98 -13.73
N ALA A 161 -20.54 -11.54 -13.14
CA ALA A 161 -21.81 -10.85 -13.00
C ALA A 161 -21.64 -9.64 -12.08
N ALA A 162 -22.00 -8.46 -12.57
CA ALA A 162 -21.78 -7.20 -11.87
C ALA A 162 -23.13 -6.49 -11.70
N GLU A 163 -23.69 -6.57 -10.49
CA GLU A 163 -24.89 -5.80 -10.12
C GLU A 163 -24.50 -4.37 -9.74
N LYS A 164 -25.46 -3.44 -9.78
CA LYS A 164 -25.23 -2.10 -9.22
C LYS A 164 -25.11 -2.22 -7.71
N VAL A 165 -23.94 -1.93 -7.18
CA VAL A 165 -23.62 -1.97 -5.74
C VAL A 165 -23.48 -0.54 -5.22
N ASP A 166 -24.04 -0.25 -4.04
CA ASP A 166 -23.81 1.00 -3.32
C ASP A 166 -22.53 0.85 -2.49
N ALA A 167 -21.56 1.75 -2.69
CA ALA A 167 -20.28 1.71 -1.98
C ALA A 167 -20.38 1.91 -0.47
N THR A 168 -21.49 2.44 0.03
CA THR A 168 -21.78 2.59 1.47
C THR A 168 -22.46 1.36 2.08
N ASP A 169 -22.99 0.47 1.25
CA ASP A 169 -23.52 -0.83 1.66
C ASP A 169 -22.38 -1.85 1.77
N MET A 170 -21.87 -2.01 3.00
CA MET A 170 -20.74 -2.91 3.26
C MET A 170 -21.06 -4.37 2.97
N GLU A 171 -22.32 -4.80 3.15
CA GLU A 171 -22.74 -6.17 2.84
C GLU A 171 -22.71 -6.40 1.33
N ALA A 172 -23.22 -5.44 0.56
CA ALA A 172 -23.19 -5.49 -0.89
C ALA A 172 -21.75 -5.44 -1.43
N VAL A 173 -20.88 -4.58 -0.89
CA VAL A 173 -19.44 -4.56 -1.25
C VAL A 173 -18.75 -5.88 -0.87
N ASP A 174 -19.13 -6.52 0.23
CA ASP A 174 -18.57 -7.81 0.65
C ASP A 174 -18.91 -8.96 -0.31
N THR A 175 -20.01 -8.87 -1.08
CA THR A 175 -20.32 -9.84 -2.15
C THR A 175 -19.25 -9.85 -3.25
N ILE A 176 -18.61 -8.71 -3.50
CA ILE A 176 -17.51 -8.56 -4.46
C ILE A 176 -16.18 -9.01 -3.84
N ILE A 177 -15.88 -8.53 -2.63
CA ILE A 177 -14.56 -8.69 -2.02
C ILE A 177 -14.34 -10.10 -1.46
N THR A 178 -15.36 -10.74 -0.90
CA THR A 178 -15.20 -12.05 -0.25
C THR A 178 -14.72 -13.15 -1.21
N PRO A 179 -15.32 -13.34 -2.40
CA PRO A 179 -14.82 -14.32 -3.37
C PRO A 179 -13.37 -14.06 -3.79
N LEU A 180 -12.99 -12.79 -3.97
CA LEU A 180 -11.62 -12.39 -4.29
C LEU A 180 -10.65 -12.73 -3.16
N ARG A 181 -11.05 -12.51 -1.89
CA ARG A 181 -10.25 -12.90 -0.71
C ARG A 181 -10.06 -14.41 -0.64
N GLU A 182 -11.11 -15.20 -0.89
CA GLU A 182 -10.99 -16.67 -0.91
C GLU A 182 -10.08 -17.14 -2.05
N LYS A 183 -10.26 -16.62 -3.25
CA LYS A 183 -9.36 -16.91 -4.39
C LYS A 183 -7.90 -16.54 -4.07
N ALA A 184 -7.69 -15.41 -3.38
CA ALA A 184 -6.35 -14.96 -2.99
C ALA A 184 -5.65 -15.92 -2.01
N LYS A 185 -6.39 -16.57 -1.10
CA LYS A 185 -5.84 -17.55 -0.12
C LYS A 185 -5.20 -18.77 -0.78
N GLY A 186 -5.55 -19.07 -2.02
CA GLY A 186 -5.05 -20.24 -2.73
C GLY A 186 -6.00 -21.41 -2.55
N THR A 187 -7.01 -21.45 -3.40
CA THR A 187 -7.63 -22.70 -3.83
C THR A 187 -8.13 -22.43 -5.24
N ALA A 188 -7.27 -22.65 -6.24
CA ALA A 188 -7.77 -22.93 -7.56
C ALA A 188 -8.48 -24.28 -7.48
N ALA A 189 -9.76 -24.32 -7.82
CA ALA A 189 -10.30 -25.50 -8.46
C ALA A 189 -9.72 -25.57 -9.88
#